data_AF-A0AAD1R3Q4-F1
#
_entry.id   AF-A0AAD1R3Q4-F1
#
_cell.length_a   1.000
_cell.length_b   1.000
_cell.length_c   1.000
_cell.angle_alpha   90.00
_cell.angle_beta   90.00
_cell.angle_gamma   90.00
#
_symmetry.space_group_name_H-M   'P 1'
#
loop_
_entity.id
_entity.type
_entity.pdbx_description
1 polymer ?
#
loop_
_entity_poly.entity_id
_entity_poly.type
_entity_poly.pdbx_seq_one_letter_code
_entity_poly.pdbx_strand_id
1 'polypeptide(L)'
;MDMTVYEELTTKRNQLTAHLYRAIQRSYQHYKHMIHEHGDKCGRLLANLLKQLYILKIKDAHQQLRHLPEQISTAFHDYYQDLYRLRETDQELQRPQRAEDIRRYLDTANIPGIEEVDQEALETPITPEELAYAIKKAKTGRAPGPDDLPLQYYKTFAMDL
;
A
#
# COMPACT_ATOMS: atom_id res chain seq x y z
N MET A 1 -63.84 -3.97 0.78
CA MET A 1 -62.69 -4.48 0.02
C MET A 1 -62.70 -5.99 0.18
N ASP A 2 -62.69 -6.73 -0.91
CA ASP A 2 -62.71 -8.20 -0.87
C ASP A 2 -61.47 -8.75 -0.16
N MET A 3 -61.69 -9.50 0.92
CA MET A 3 -60.62 -10.13 1.72
C MET A 3 -59.75 -11.07 0.87
N THR A 4 -60.33 -11.68 -0.16
CA THR A 4 -59.65 -12.57 -1.11
C THR A 4 -58.60 -11.83 -1.94
N VAL A 5 -58.93 -10.64 -2.45
CA VAL A 5 -58.01 -9.79 -3.23
C VAL A 5 -56.82 -9.34 -2.36
N TYR A 6 -57.08 -9.05 -1.08
CA TYR A 6 -56.03 -8.68 -0.14
C TYR A 6 -55.05 -9.83 0.16
N GLU A 7 -55.57 -11.06 0.31
CA GLU A 7 -54.76 -12.26 0.51
C GLU A 7 -53.90 -12.58 -0.73
N GLU A 8 -54.47 -12.45 -1.93
CA GLU A 8 -53.73 -12.62 -3.19
C GLU A 8 -52.61 -11.58 -3.35
N LEU A 9 -52.87 -10.31 -3.06
CA LEU A 9 -51.85 -9.27 -3.06
C LEU A 9 -50.73 -9.55 -2.05
N THR A 10 -51.10 -10.02 -0.86
CA THR A 10 -50.14 -10.34 0.21
C THR A 10 -49.25 -11.52 -0.19
N THR A 11 -49.82 -12.57 -0.79
CA THR A 11 -49.05 -13.73 -1.26
C THR A 11 -48.10 -13.35 -2.40
N LYS A 12 -48.56 -12.57 -3.38
CA LYS A 12 -47.72 -12.07 -4.48
C LYS A 12 -46.58 -11.18 -3.99
N ARG A 13 -46.84 -10.29 -3.02
CA ARG A 13 -45.81 -9.48 -2.38
C ARG A 13 -44.76 -10.36 -1.71
N ASN A 14 -45.17 -11.35 -0.93
CA ASN A 14 -44.25 -12.25 -0.24
C ASN A 14 -43.41 -13.08 -1.23
N GLN A 15 -43.99 -13.54 -2.33
CA GLN A 15 -43.27 -14.24 -3.41
C GLN A 15 -42.21 -13.34 -4.05
N LEU A 16 -42.54 -12.08 -4.33
CA LEU A 16 -41.59 -11.10 -4.86
C LEU A 16 -40.45 -10.85 -3.86
N THR A 17 -40.77 -10.62 -2.58
CA THR A 17 -39.78 -10.42 -1.52
C THR A 17 -38.83 -11.62 -1.41
N ALA A 18 -39.34 -12.86 -1.46
CA ALA A 18 -38.51 -14.06 -1.45
C ALA A 18 -37.58 -14.13 -2.67
N HIS A 19 -38.06 -13.75 -3.86
CA HIS A 19 -37.23 -13.67 -5.07
C HIS A 19 -36.11 -12.64 -4.96
N LEU A 20 -36.43 -11.45 -4.42
CA LEU A 20 -35.45 -10.39 -4.17
C LEU A 20 -34.38 -10.83 -3.17
N TYR A 21 -34.77 -11.44 -2.05
CA TYR A 21 -33.82 -11.98 -1.09
C TYR A 21 -32.90 -13.04 -1.70
N ARG A 22 -33.43 -13.95 -2.52
CA ARG A 22 -32.60 -14.93 -3.24
C ARG A 22 -31.62 -14.28 -4.22
N ALA A 23 -31.99 -13.17 -4.84
CA ALA A 23 -31.09 -12.43 -5.73
C ALA A 23 -29.97 -11.74 -4.93
N ILE A 24 -30.32 -11.07 -3.83
CA ILE A 24 -29.38 -10.43 -2.91
C ILE A 24 -28.41 -11.45 -2.32
N GLN A 25 -28.90 -12.61 -1.88
CA GLN A 25 -28.05 -13.65 -1.33
C GLN A 25 -27.07 -14.20 -2.37
N ARG A 26 -27.52 -14.39 -3.62
CA ARG A 26 -26.65 -14.81 -4.72
C ARG A 26 -25.57 -13.77 -5.02
N SER A 27 -25.92 -12.48 -5.12
CA SER A 27 -24.95 -11.42 -5.36
C SER A 27 -23.96 -11.27 -4.21
N TYR A 28 -24.43 -11.41 -2.96
CA TYR A 28 -23.57 -11.39 -1.76
C TYR A 28 -22.57 -12.55 -1.75
N GLN A 29 -23.02 -13.78 -2.03
CA GLN A 29 -22.12 -14.95 -2.07
C GLN A 29 -21.11 -14.83 -3.21
N HIS A 30 -21.53 -14.37 -4.38
CA HIS A 30 -20.63 -14.11 -5.50
C HIS A 30 -19.58 -13.04 -5.16
N TYR A 31 -19.99 -11.94 -4.50
CA TYR A 31 -19.06 -10.91 -4.04
C TYR A 31 -18.07 -11.43 -3.01
N LYS A 32 -18.51 -12.25 -2.05
CA LYS A 32 -17.65 -12.87 -1.05
C LYS A 32 -16.62 -13.82 -1.69
N HIS A 33 -17.05 -14.61 -2.68
CA HIS A 33 -16.18 -15.48 -3.46
C HIS A 33 -15.15 -14.67 -4.27
N MET A 34 -15.59 -13.62 -4.97
CA MET A 34 -14.73 -12.69 -5.69
C MET A 34 -13.66 -12.06 -4.78
N ILE A 35 -14.01 -11.66 -3.56
CA ILE A 35 -13.02 -11.17 -2.59
C ILE A 35 -12.07 -12.27 -2.15
N HIS A 36 -12.53 -13.52 -1.99
CA HIS A 36 -11.66 -14.62 -1.60
C HIS A 36 -10.68 -14.99 -2.74
N GLU A 37 -11.17 -15.10 -3.98
CA GLU A 37 -10.34 -15.46 -5.14
C GLU A 37 -9.43 -14.33 -5.62
N HIS A 38 -9.90 -13.08 -5.58
CA HIS A 38 -9.19 -11.93 -6.14
C HIS A 38 -8.78 -10.88 -5.10
N GLY A 39 -9.08 -11.10 -3.83
CA GLY A 39 -8.59 -10.24 -2.74
C GLY A 39 -7.12 -10.42 -2.45
N ASP A 40 -6.51 -11.49 -2.98
CA ASP A 40 -5.07 -11.66 -2.97
C ASP A 40 -4.38 -10.73 -3.99
N LYS A 41 -3.13 -10.37 -3.71
CA LYS A 41 -2.34 -9.43 -4.50
C LYS A 41 -2.27 -9.80 -5.97
N CYS A 42 -2.32 -11.08 -6.33
CA CYS A 42 -2.18 -11.54 -7.72
C CYS A 42 -3.27 -10.96 -8.64
N GLY A 43 -4.53 -10.91 -8.20
CA GLY A 43 -5.63 -10.32 -8.99
C GLY A 43 -5.48 -8.81 -9.15
N ARG A 44 -5.10 -8.10 -8.07
CA ARG A 44 -4.81 -6.66 -8.11
C ARG A 44 -3.55 -6.34 -8.92
N LEU A 45 -2.51 -7.16 -8.81
CA LEU A 45 -1.27 -7.06 -9.57
C LEU A 45 -1.57 -7.23 -11.06
N LEU A 46 -2.32 -8.27 -11.44
CA LEU A 46 -2.76 -8.48 -12.81
C LEU A 46 -3.61 -7.30 -13.31
N ALA A 47 -4.57 -6.82 -12.53
CA ALA A 47 -5.36 -5.65 -12.89
C ALA A 47 -4.51 -4.38 -13.04
N ASN A 48 -3.46 -4.22 -12.23
CA ASN A 48 -2.51 -3.12 -12.35
C ASN A 48 -1.51 -3.29 -13.50
N LEU A 49 -1.14 -4.52 -13.87
CA LEU A 49 -0.33 -4.81 -15.05
C LEU A 49 -1.13 -4.59 -16.34
N LEU A 50 -2.43 -4.95 -16.33
CA LEU A 50 -3.37 -4.69 -17.42
C LEU A 50 -3.67 -3.19 -17.56
N LYS A 51 -3.60 -2.42 -16.47
CA LYS A 51 -3.55 -0.96 -16.53
C LYS A 51 -2.19 -0.56 -17.08
N GLN A 52 -2.14 -0.22 -18.36
CA GLN A 52 -0.95 0.35 -18.97
C GLN A 52 -0.71 1.75 -18.35
N LEU A 53 0.10 1.81 -17.30
CA LEU A 53 0.52 3.05 -16.67
C LEU A 53 1.62 3.66 -17.54
N TYR A 54 1.22 4.48 -18.50
CA TYR A 54 2.15 5.26 -19.31
C TYR A 54 2.60 6.51 -18.55
N ILE A 55 3.90 6.75 -18.55
CA ILE A 55 4.45 8.02 -18.09
C ILE A 55 4.15 9.06 -19.17
N LEU A 56 3.25 10.00 -18.88
CA LEU A 56 2.78 10.99 -19.86
C LEU A 56 3.80 12.11 -20.12
N LYS A 57 4.62 12.45 -19.13
CA LYS A 57 5.63 13.49 -19.22
C LYS A 57 6.65 13.42 -18.10
N ILE A 58 7.88 13.82 -18.39
CA ILE A 58 8.95 14.01 -17.40
C ILE A 58 9.73 15.29 -17.68
N LYS A 59 10.51 15.76 -16.69
CA LYS A 59 11.51 16.81 -16.90
C LYS A 59 12.85 16.16 -17.17
N ASP A 60 13.56 16.65 -18.18
CA ASP A 60 14.93 16.22 -18.46
C ASP A 60 15.96 16.96 -17.58
N ALA A 61 17.25 16.68 -17.78
CA ALA A 61 18.36 17.32 -17.09
C ALA A 61 18.40 18.87 -17.26
N HIS A 62 17.81 19.38 -18.34
CA HIS A 62 17.69 20.82 -18.61
C HIS A 62 16.37 21.41 -18.07
N GLN A 63 15.64 20.66 -17.24
CA GLN A 63 14.32 20.98 -16.72
C GLN A 63 13.24 21.18 -17.80
N GLN A 64 13.47 20.72 -19.03
CA GLN A 64 12.51 20.80 -20.13
C GLN A 64 11.52 19.64 -20.04
N LEU A 65 10.24 19.95 -20.31
CA LEU A 65 9.17 18.98 -20.24
C LEU A 65 9.15 18.13 -21.52
N ARG A 66 9.36 16.82 -21.39
CA ARG A 66 9.31 15.83 -22.46
C ARG A 66 7.98 15.07 -22.41
N HIS A 67 7.37 14.89 -23.57
CA HIS A 67 6.06 14.22 -23.72
C HIS A 67 6.12 12.99 -24.64
N LEU A 68 7.12 12.95 -25.54
CA LEU A 68 7.25 11.85 -26.50
C LEU A 68 7.88 10.63 -25.80
N PRO A 69 7.36 9.41 -26.01
CA PRO A 69 7.88 8.20 -25.36
C PRO A 69 9.38 7.97 -25.56
N GLU A 70 9.90 8.27 -26.75
CA GLU A 70 11.33 8.17 -27.06
C GLU A 70 12.16 9.14 -26.21
N GLN A 71 11.73 10.40 -26.13
CA GLN A 71 12.40 11.42 -25.31
C GLN A 71 12.33 11.08 -23.82
N ILE A 72 11.20 10.53 -23.37
CA ILE A 72 11.03 10.05 -22.01
C ILE A 72 12.04 8.92 -21.75
N SER A 73 12.11 7.92 -22.64
CA SER A 73 13.04 6.81 -22.53
C SER A 73 14.51 7.26 -22.50
N THR A 74 14.90 8.20 -23.37
CA THR A 74 16.26 8.76 -23.40
C THR A 74 16.58 9.50 -22.11
N ALA A 75 15.69 10.38 -21.65
CA ALA A 75 15.93 11.10 -20.39
C ALA A 75 15.96 10.17 -19.17
N PHE A 76 15.21 9.05 -19.17
CA PHE A 76 15.34 7.99 -18.16
C PHE A 76 16.70 7.30 -18.23
N HIS A 77 17.13 6.94 -19.44
CA HIS A 77 18.41 6.29 -19.69
C HIS A 77 19.57 7.17 -19.21
N ASP A 78 19.63 8.42 -19.68
CA ASP A 78 20.69 9.37 -19.36
C ASP A 78 20.76 9.63 -17.84
N TYR A 79 19.61 9.88 -17.21
CA TYR A 79 19.55 10.14 -15.77
C TYR A 79 20.09 8.97 -14.95
N TYR A 80 19.62 7.75 -15.20
CA TYR A 80 20.05 6.59 -14.41
C TYR A 80 21.45 6.12 -14.78
N GLN A 81 21.86 6.30 -16.03
CA GLN A 81 23.24 6.10 -16.44
C GLN A 81 24.18 7.00 -15.65
N ASP A 82 23.86 8.28 -15.49
CA ASP A 82 24.67 9.21 -14.72
C ASP A 82 24.57 8.95 -13.20
N LEU A 83 23.37 8.63 -12.69
CA LEU A 83 23.15 8.34 -11.27
C LEU A 83 23.97 7.13 -10.79
N TYR A 84 23.96 6.06 -11.59
CA TYR A 84 24.66 4.81 -11.30
C TYR A 84 25.98 4.70 -12.04
N ARG A 85 26.48 5.81 -12.62
CA ARG A 85 27.84 5.86 -13.12
C ARG A 85 28.74 5.67 -11.90
N LEU A 86 29.16 4.42 -11.68
CA LEU A 86 30.23 4.10 -10.77
C LEU A 86 31.37 5.01 -11.22
N ARG A 87 31.71 6.00 -10.41
CA ARG A 87 32.90 6.81 -10.65
C ARG A 87 34.05 5.85 -10.38
N GLU A 88 34.47 5.14 -11.44
CA GLU A 88 35.42 4.02 -11.47
C GLU A 88 36.85 4.37 -11.03
N THR A 89 37.01 5.41 -10.23
CA THR A 89 38.24 5.63 -9.51
C THR A 89 37.92 5.68 -8.03
N ASP A 90 38.42 4.67 -7.34
CA ASP A 90 38.62 4.62 -5.90
C ASP A 90 39.14 5.93 -5.29
N GLN A 91 39.69 6.85 -6.10
CA GLN A 91 40.15 8.18 -5.73
C GLN A 91 39.06 9.11 -5.15
N GLU A 92 37.79 9.02 -5.56
CA GLU A 92 36.72 9.81 -4.93
C GLU A 92 36.15 9.14 -3.66
N LEU A 93 36.10 7.80 -3.63
CA LEU A 93 35.73 7.03 -2.45
C LEU A 93 36.79 7.15 -1.34
N GLN A 94 38.06 7.23 -1.73
CA GLN A 94 39.24 7.48 -0.88
C GLN A 94 39.63 8.97 -0.86
N ARG A 95 38.74 9.88 -1.27
CA ARG A 95 39.02 11.32 -1.17
C ARG A 95 39.28 11.61 0.31
N PRO A 96 40.47 12.11 0.69
CA PRO A 96 40.80 12.32 2.10
C PRO A 96 39.79 13.24 2.80
N GLN A 97 39.13 14.10 2.03
CA GLN A 97 38.14 15.08 2.48
C GLN A 97 36.70 14.54 2.54
N ARG A 98 36.41 13.29 2.12
CA ARG A 98 35.03 12.77 2.13
C ARG A 98 34.45 12.67 3.54
N ALA A 99 35.25 12.20 4.49
CA ALA A 99 34.83 12.14 5.89
C ALA A 99 34.56 13.54 6.45
N GLU A 100 35.35 14.54 6.02
CA GLU A 100 35.17 15.95 6.39
C GLU A 100 33.93 16.56 5.73
N ASP A 101 33.66 16.23 4.47
CA ASP A 101 32.45 16.64 3.75
C ASP A 101 31.19 16.06 4.39
N ILE A 102 31.22 14.79 4.81
CA ILE A 102 30.13 14.14 5.54
C ILE A 102 29.95 14.80 6.91
N ARG A 103 31.03 15.01 7.67
CA ARG A 103 30.96 15.71 8.97
C ARG A 103 30.38 17.10 8.82
N ARG A 104 30.89 17.90 7.88
CA ARG A 104 30.36 19.24 7.58
C ARG A 104 28.88 19.20 7.23
N TYR A 105 28.46 18.22 6.42
CA TYR A 105 27.05 18.05 6.08
C TYR A 105 26.22 17.76 7.34
N LEU A 106 26.64 16.79 8.16
CA LEU A 106 25.93 16.43 9.40
C LEU A 106 25.87 17.60 10.39
N ASP A 107 26.96 18.37 10.51
CA ASP A 107 27.02 19.58 11.34
C ASP A 107 26.04 20.66 10.84
N THR A 108 25.92 20.82 9.51
CA THR A 108 24.96 21.78 8.91
C THR A 108 23.53 21.27 8.86
N ALA A 109 23.31 19.97 8.92
CA ALA A 109 22.00 19.36 8.72
C ALA A 109 21.02 19.64 9.87
N ASN A 110 21.48 20.28 10.96
CA ASN A 110 20.70 20.59 12.16
C ASN A 110 19.83 19.40 12.59
N ILE A 111 20.45 18.21 12.63
CA ILE A 111 19.77 16.97 12.98
C ILE A 111 19.40 17.10 14.46
N PRO A 112 18.09 17.11 14.81
CA PRO A 112 17.70 17.22 16.21
C PRO A 112 18.23 15.99 16.96
N GLY A 113 18.92 16.23 18.08
CA GLY A 113 19.23 15.18 19.03
C GLY A 113 17.94 14.63 19.63
N ILE A 114 17.93 13.35 19.96
CA ILE A 114 16.83 12.74 20.71
C ILE A 114 16.92 13.27 22.15
N GLU A 115 15.82 13.75 22.71
CA GLU A 115 15.78 14.19 24.10
C GLU A 115 15.91 12.98 25.04
N GLU A 116 16.45 13.18 26.25
CA GLU A 116 16.66 12.09 27.21
C GLU A 116 15.34 11.35 27.53
N VAL A 117 14.22 12.08 27.57
CA VAL A 117 12.87 11.51 27.77
C VAL A 117 12.47 10.57 26.62
N ASP A 118 12.74 10.97 25.37
CA ASP A 118 12.44 10.13 24.22
C ASP A 118 13.38 8.92 24.16
N GLN A 119 14.63 9.09 24.59
CA GLN A 119 15.59 7.99 24.68
C GLN A 119 15.14 6.95 25.72
N GLU A 120 14.77 7.39 26.93
CA GLU A 120 14.23 6.50 27.96
C GLU A 120 12.98 5.78 27.47
N ALA A 121 12.05 6.49 26.82
CA ALA A 121 10.84 5.89 26.25
C ALA A 121 11.17 4.82 25.20
N LEU A 122 12.15 5.05 24.32
CA LEU A 122 12.59 4.09 23.30
C LEU A 122 13.28 2.86 23.89
N GLU A 123 13.89 2.98 25.08
CA GLU A 123 14.53 1.87 25.79
C GLU A 123 13.55 1.02 26.61
N THR A 124 12.31 1.49 26.80
CA THR A 124 11.27 0.70 27.50
C THR A 124 10.83 -0.53 26.68
N PRO A 125 10.46 -1.64 27.34
CA PRO A 125 9.92 -2.81 26.65
C PRO A 125 8.56 -2.51 26.01
N ILE A 126 8.32 -3.09 24.83
CA ILE A 126 7.06 -2.93 24.10
C ILE A 126 5.90 -3.47 24.93
N THR A 127 4.87 -2.64 25.09
CA THR A 127 3.67 -2.98 25.85
C THR A 127 2.59 -3.68 24.99
N PRO A 128 1.73 -4.52 25.58
CA PRO A 128 0.63 -5.15 24.85
C PRO A 128 -0.35 -4.12 24.27
N GLU A 129 -0.55 -2.98 24.95
CA GLU A 129 -1.40 -1.89 24.47
C GLU A 129 -0.85 -1.24 23.19
N GLU A 130 0.46 -0.98 23.13
CA GLU A 130 1.13 -0.47 21.93
C GLU A 130 1.01 -1.45 20.77
N LEU A 131 1.20 -2.74 21.05
CA LEU A 131 1.08 -3.80 20.06
C LEU A 131 -0.35 -3.91 19.52
N ALA A 132 -1.35 -3.94 20.40
CA ALA A 132 -2.76 -3.95 20.02
C ALA A 132 -3.14 -2.71 19.19
N TYR A 133 -2.66 -1.53 19.57
CA TYR A 133 -2.85 -0.29 18.82
C TYR A 133 -2.20 -0.35 17.43
N ALA A 134 -0.96 -0.84 17.33
CA ALA A 134 -0.24 -0.99 16.07
C ALA A 134 -0.96 -1.96 15.12
N ILE A 135 -1.39 -3.13 15.64
CA ILE A 135 -2.15 -4.12 14.86
C ILE A 135 -3.46 -3.51 14.35
N LYS A 136 -4.19 -2.77 15.21
CA LYS A 136 -5.45 -2.12 14.83
C LYS A 136 -5.23 -1.09 13.71
N LYS A 137 -4.18 -0.27 13.81
CA LYS A 137 -3.85 0.80 12.85
C LYS A 137 -3.28 0.28 11.52
N ALA A 138 -2.67 -0.90 11.52
CA ALA A 138 -2.07 -1.47 10.32
C ALA A 138 -3.09 -1.69 9.18
N LYS A 139 -2.66 -1.45 7.93
CA LYS A 139 -3.53 -1.53 6.74
C LYS A 139 -3.71 -2.97 6.29
N THR A 140 -4.96 -3.40 6.09
CA THR A 140 -5.30 -4.72 5.54
C THR A 140 -5.00 -4.82 4.03
N GLY A 141 -4.96 -6.05 3.50
CA GLY A 141 -4.68 -6.29 2.07
C GLY A 141 -3.21 -6.13 1.67
N ARG A 142 -2.30 -6.19 2.66
CA ARG A 142 -0.88 -6.46 2.45
C ARG A 142 -0.68 -7.98 2.33
N ALA A 143 0.46 -8.39 1.75
CA ALA A 143 0.77 -9.83 1.68
C ALA A 143 1.15 -10.28 3.09
N PRO A 144 0.89 -11.55 3.42
CA PRO A 144 1.46 -12.14 4.61
C PRO A 144 3.00 -12.09 4.56
N GLY A 145 3.62 -12.17 5.73
CA GLY A 145 5.07 -12.26 5.87
C GLY A 145 5.55 -13.69 5.61
N PRO A 146 6.77 -14.04 6.06
CA PRO A 146 7.29 -15.41 5.98
C PRO A 146 6.53 -16.41 6.86
N ASP A 147 5.63 -15.92 7.72
CA ASP A 147 4.72 -16.70 8.57
C ASP A 147 3.44 -17.14 7.85
N ASP A 148 3.21 -16.68 6.61
CA ASP A 148 2.00 -16.88 5.82
C ASP A 148 0.69 -16.43 6.50
N LEU A 149 0.78 -15.63 7.57
CA LEU A 149 -0.38 -15.11 8.29
C LEU A 149 -0.75 -13.71 7.81
N PRO A 150 -1.97 -13.49 7.29
CA PRO A 150 -2.38 -12.18 6.83
C PRO A 150 -2.65 -11.26 8.03
N LEU A 151 -2.53 -9.94 7.84
CA LEU A 151 -2.82 -8.96 8.89
C LEU A 151 -4.22 -9.10 9.52
N GLN A 152 -5.19 -9.64 8.77
CA GLN A 152 -6.53 -9.93 9.27
C GLN A 152 -6.51 -10.92 10.43
N TYR A 153 -5.63 -11.92 10.39
CA TYR A 153 -5.42 -12.88 11.46
C TYR A 153 -4.98 -12.15 12.74
N TYR A 154 -3.96 -11.30 12.65
CA TYR A 154 -3.50 -10.53 13.81
C TYR A 154 -4.60 -9.62 14.36
N LYS A 155 -5.41 -9.00 13.49
CA LYS A 155 -6.54 -8.17 13.94
C LYS A 155 -7.65 -8.96 14.63
N THR A 156 -7.90 -10.21 14.25
CA THR A 156 -8.91 -11.05 14.90
C THR A 156 -8.50 -11.45 16.31
N PHE A 157 -7.22 -11.65 16.57
CA PHE A 157 -6.69 -12.09 17.86
C PHE A 157 -6.07 -10.97 18.71
N ALA A 158 -6.05 -9.73 18.22
CA ALA A 158 -5.45 -8.59 18.94
C ALA A 158 -6.14 -8.24 20.27
N MET A 159 -7.37 -8.72 20.50
CA MET A 159 -8.08 -8.53 21.77
C MET A 159 -7.71 -9.57 22.83
N ASP A 160 -7.09 -10.68 22.43
CA ASP A 160 -6.71 -11.79 23.32
C ASP A 160 -5.23 -11.70 23.76
N LEU A 161 -4.61 -10.53 23.56
CA LEU A 161 -3.18 -10.28 23.72
C LEU A 161 -2.84 -9.66 25.09
#